data_AF-A0A1G3XHS0-F1
#
_entry.id   AF-A0A1G3XHS0-F1
#
_cell.length_a   1.000
_cell.length_b   1.000
_cell.length_c   1.000
_cell.angle_alpha   90.00
_cell.angle_beta   90.00
_cell.angle_gamma   90.00
#
_symmetry.space_group_name_H-M   'P 1'
#
loop_
_entity.id
_entity.type
_entity.pdbx_description
1 polymer ?
#
loop_
_entity_poly.entity_id
_entity_poly.type
_entity_poly.pdbx_seq_one_letter_code
_entity_poly.pdbx_strand_id
1 'polypeptide(L)'
;MPDGYLVDLASDKFFIIEVELRSHDIVHHVMNQLSRFKLAMGNAGTRSDLARLLAETVSVERTRKESKPAKVSDVSYLSRVIERGVGIFIIIDSISEQLTEVVEYLSKDGTDVRAIPFETYVNSRKQFIHKFTTFTRDALEREAKKWTFKWTTVPVEKHLEKSDETVKAVFEKLSQEICCLPKAVQVSRKGWTTFQTSPLKNFCTIKILKDGLEVNLKVDKKTFKDRRGSQGI
;
A
#
# COMPACT_ATOMS: atom_id res chain seq x y z
N MET A 1 4.51 16.25 -4.37
CA MET A 1 4.86 15.89 -5.76
C MET A 1 5.50 14.52 -5.64
N PRO A 2 5.12 13.52 -6.43
CA PRO A 2 5.69 12.19 -6.29
C PRO A 2 7.20 12.22 -6.56
N ASP A 3 7.91 11.22 -6.04
CA ASP A 3 9.36 11.13 -6.21
C ASP A 3 9.78 10.77 -7.64
N GLY A 4 8.88 10.17 -8.42
CA GLY A 4 9.14 9.87 -9.82
C GLY A 4 7.92 9.52 -10.65
N TYR A 5 8.17 9.38 -11.96
CA TYR A 5 7.20 8.97 -12.96
C TYR A 5 7.82 7.88 -13.84
N LEU A 6 7.00 6.91 -14.25
CA LEU A 6 7.39 5.85 -15.16
C LEU A 6 6.35 5.74 -16.28
N VAL A 7 6.84 5.81 -17.53
CA VAL A 7 6.04 5.53 -18.72
C VAL A 7 6.50 4.20 -19.29
N ASP A 8 5.66 3.17 -19.21
CA ASP A 8 5.92 1.91 -19.89
C ASP A 8 5.46 2.02 -21.35
N LEU A 9 6.43 2.16 -22.26
CA LEU A 9 6.20 2.33 -23.69
C LEU A 9 5.74 1.05 -24.40
N ALA A 10 5.93 -0.12 -23.78
CA ALA A 10 5.53 -1.39 -24.36
C ALA A 10 4.05 -1.66 -24.07
N SER A 11 3.57 -1.29 -22.89
CA SER A 11 2.17 -1.49 -22.48
C SER A 11 1.32 -0.21 -22.51
N ASP A 12 1.90 0.93 -22.89
CA ASP A 12 1.28 2.26 -22.86
C ASP A 12 0.64 2.56 -21.49
N LYS A 13 1.39 2.30 -20.42
CA LYS A 13 0.95 2.55 -19.04
C LYS A 13 1.75 3.66 -18.39
N PHE A 14 1.06 4.44 -17.57
CA PHE A 14 1.65 5.47 -16.73
C PHE A 14 1.65 5.06 -15.27
N PHE A 15 2.78 5.22 -14.60
CA PHE A 15 2.89 5.00 -13.16
C PHE A 15 3.52 6.21 -12.49
N ILE A 16 3.05 6.50 -11.28
CA ILE A 16 3.79 7.33 -10.33
C ILE A 16 4.64 6.45 -9.42
N ILE A 17 5.77 6.97 -8.98
CA ILE A 17 6.67 6.31 -8.04
C ILE A 17 6.74 7.17 -6.79
N GLU A 18 6.48 6.54 -5.65
CA GLU A 18 6.72 7.10 -4.32
C GLU A 18 7.78 6.24 -3.61
N VAL A 19 8.75 6.88 -2.97
CA VAL A 19 9.90 6.24 -2.34
C VAL A 19 9.89 6.56 -0.84
N GLU A 20 9.55 5.57 -0.02
CA GLU A 20 9.54 5.68 1.44
C GLU A 20 10.57 4.70 2.05
N LEU A 21 11.84 5.09 2.03
CA LEU A 21 12.99 4.28 2.50
C LEU A 21 13.43 4.63 3.93
N ARG A 22 12.51 5.08 4.76
CA ARG A 22 12.73 5.31 6.19
C ARG A 22 11.48 4.93 6.97
N SER A 23 11.65 4.61 8.25
CA SER A 23 10.60 4.19 9.19
C SER A 23 9.62 5.33 9.56
N HIS A 24 9.13 6.10 8.58
CA HIS A 24 8.08 7.07 8.80
C HIS A 24 6.71 6.40 8.82
N ASP A 25 5.72 7.16 9.28
CA ASP A 25 4.34 6.79 9.26
C ASP A 25 3.84 6.72 7.80
N ILE A 26 3.90 5.51 7.24
CA ILE A 26 3.46 5.17 5.87
C ILE A 26 2.04 5.69 5.62
N VAL A 27 1.17 5.60 6.63
CA VAL A 27 -0.22 6.04 6.52
C VAL A 27 -0.31 7.56 6.45
N HIS A 28 0.53 8.31 7.14
CA HIS A 28 0.47 9.76 7.08
C HIS A 28 1.20 10.37 5.88
N HIS A 29 2.28 9.77 5.40
CA HIS A 29 3.07 10.32 4.30
C HIS A 29 2.60 9.81 2.93
N VAL A 30 2.78 8.52 2.67
CA VAL A 30 2.49 7.89 1.37
C VAL A 30 1.01 8.05 0.99
N MET A 31 0.10 7.79 1.92
CA MET A 31 -1.34 7.90 1.64
C MET A 31 -1.79 9.32 1.29
N ASN A 32 -1.31 10.33 2.02
CA ASN A 32 -1.68 11.72 1.77
C ASN A 32 -1.14 12.21 0.43
N GLN A 33 0.10 11.85 0.08
CA GLN A 33 0.70 12.20 -1.21
C GLN A 33 -0.07 11.55 -2.35
N LEU A 34 -0.26 10.23 -2.29
CA LEU A 34 -0.91 9.46 -3.35
C LEU A 34 -2.39 9.83 -3.51
N SER A 35 -3.11 10.13 -2.43
CA SER A 35 -4.51 10.56 -2.51
C SER A 35 -4.67 11.91 -3.18
N ARG A 36 -3.81 12.88 -2.83
CA ARG A 36 -3.81 14.21 -3.47
C ARG A 36 -3.48 14.09 -4.94
N PHE A 37 -2.50 13.25 -5.28
CA PHE A 37 -2.14 13.02 -6.67
C PHE A 37 -3.31 12.38 -7.44
N LYS A 38 -3.92 11.34 -6.89
CA LYS A 38 -5.06 10.66 -7.49
C LYS A 38 -6.24 11.59 -7.73
N LEU A 39 -6.54 12.48 -6.78
CA LEU A 39 -7.54 13.53 -6.94
C LEU A 39 -7.15 14.49 -8.08
N ALA A 40 -5.89 14.93 -8.14
CA ALA A 40 -5.38 15.81 -9.18
C ALA A 40 -5.46 15.14 -10.57
N MET A 41 -5.19 13.84 -10.67
CA MET A 41 -5.32 13.08 -11.92
C MET A 41 -6.77 12.89 -12.38
N GLY A 42 -7.76 13.15 -11.53
CA GLY A 42 -9.16 13.27 -11.94
C GLY A 42 -9.42 14.49 -12.82
N ASN A 43 -8.59 15.54 -12.71
CA ASN A 43 -8.72 16.79 -13.47
C ASN A 43 -8.03 16.69 -14.85
N ALA A 44 -8.78 16.97 -15.92
CA ALA A 44 -8.27 16.92 -17.29
C ALA A 44 -7.17 17.95 -17.58
N GLY A 45 -7.27 19.15 -17.00
CA GLY A 45 -6.24 20.19 -17.10
C GLY A 45 -4.93 19.71 -16.47
N THR A 46 -4.98 19.16 -15.26
CA THR A 46 -3.80 18.60 -14.59
C THR A 46 -3.13 17.48 -15.39
N ARG A 47 -3.91 16.59 -16.02
CA ARG A 47 -3.36 15.53 -16.90
C ARG A 47 -2.64 16.12 -18.11
N SER A 48 -3.23 17.14 -18.74
CA SER A 48 -2.66 17.84 -19.89
C SER A 48 -1.36 18.57 -19.53
N ASP A 49 -1.35 19.27 -18.40
CA ASP A 49 -0.17 19.99 -17.91
C ASP A 49 0.96 19.01 -17.58
N LEU A 50 0.65 17.87 -16.96
CA LEU A 50 1.63 16.81 -16.69
C LEU A 50 2.20 16.22 -17.98
N ALA A 51 1.35 15.92 -18.97
CA ALA A 51 1.80 15.41 -20.27
C ALA A 51 2.75 16.38 -20.97
N ARG A 52 2.45 17.68 -20.91
CA ARG A 52 3.30 18.74 -21.46
C ARG A 52 4.65 18.81 -20.74
N LEU A 53 4.64 18.87 -19.41
CA LEU A 53 5.84 18.93 -18.58
C LEU A 53 6.79 17.75 -18.89
N LEU A 54 6.25 16.54 -18.96
CA LEU A 54 7.04 15.33 -19.24
C LEU A 54 7.64 15.35 -20.66
N ALA A 55 6.86 15.76 -21.66
CA ALA A 55 7.34 15.86 -23.05
C ALA A 55 8.45 16.91 -23.21
N GLU A 56 8.29 18.07 -22.56
CA GLU A 56 9.27 19.16 -22.56
C GLU A 56 10.58 18.73 -21.90
N THR A 57 10.49 18.08 -20.73
CA THR A 57 11.66 17.57 -19.99
C THR A 57 12.50 16.62 -20.85
N VAL A 58 11.84 15.70 -21.56
CA VAL A 58 12.54 14.76 -22.45
C VAL A 58 13.14 15.46 -23.67
N SER A 59 12.46 16.48 -24.20
CA SER A 59 12.93 17.22 -25.38
C SER A 59 14.18 18.06 -25.08
N VAL A 60 14.27 18.63 -23.89
CA VAL A 60 15.45 19.36 -23.40
C VAL A 60 16.65 18.43 -23.16
N GLU A 61 16.42 17.22 -22.66
CA GLU A 61 17.48 16.21 -22.48
C GLU A 61 18.03 15.70 -23.82
N ARG A 62 17.19 15.58 -24.86
CA ARG A 62 17.61 15.07 -26.17
C ARG A 62 18.39 16.04 -27.03
N THR A 63 18.14 17.34 -26.89
CA THR A 63 18.95 18.36 -27.55
C THR A 63 20.43 18.26 -27.16
N ARG A 64 20.75 17.57 -26.05
CA ARG A 64 22.11 17.28 -25.61
C ARG A 64 22.70 15.96 -26.14
N LYS A 65 21.93 15.07 -26.77
CA LYS A 65 22.32 13.67 -27.06
C LYS A 65 21.96 13.13 -28.45
N GLU A 66 21.74 13.98 -29.47
CA GLU A 66 21.54 13.59 -30.89
C GLU A 66 20.77 12.27 -31.14
N SER A 67 19.62 12.10 -30.49
CA SER A 67 18.84 10.86 -30.57
C SER A 67 17.46 11.09 -31.16
N LYS A 68 16.99 10.11 -31.95
CA LYS A 68 15.65 10.10 -32.60
C LYS A 68 14.54 10.44 -31.58
N PRO A 69 13.44 11.08 -32.02
CA PRO A 69 12.34 11.40 -31.12
C PRO A 69 11.66 10.11 -30.64
N ALA A 70 11.94 9.68 -29.41
CA ALA A 70 11.15 8.64 -28.76
C ALA A 70 9.77 9.21 -28.37
N LYS A 71 8.74 8.37 -28.53
CA LYS A 71 7.30 8.66 -28.36
C LYS A 71 6.95 9.57 -27.18
N VAL A 72 7.70 9.48 -26.08
CA VAL A 72 7.55 10.32 -24.88
C VAL A 72 7.81 11.82 -25.06
N SER A 73 8.36 12.28 -26.19
CA SER A 73 8.44 13.72 -26.50
C SER A 73 7.17 14.25 -27.17
N ASP A 74 6.22 13.38 -27.53
CA ASP A 74 4.93 13.78 -28.07
C ASP A 74 3.93 13.94 -26.92
N VAL A 75 3.50 15.18 -26.70
CA VAL A 75 2.50 15.54 -25.69
C VAL A 75 1.20 14.75 -25.91
N SER A 76 0.77 14.58 -27.17
CA SER A 76 -0.47 13.87 -27.48
C SER A 76 -0.37 12.38 -27.17
N TYR A 77 0.81 11.78 -27.37
CA TYR A 77 1.07 10.41 -26.91
C TYR A 77 0.98 10.30 -25.39
N LEU A 78 1.67 11.18 -24.66
CA LEU A 78 1.64 11.15 -23.20
C LEU A 78 0.25 11.41 -22.62
N SER A 79 -0.52 12.36 -23.17
CA SER A 79 -1.89 12.62 -22.76
C SER A 79 -2.75 11.37 -22.91
N ARG A 80 -2.68 10.67 -24.06
CA ARG A 80 -3.42 9.41 -24.26
C ARG A 80 -3.01 8.32 -23.28
N VAL A 81 -1.71 8.19 -22.98
CA VAL A 81 -1.21 7.18 -22.03
C VAL A 81 -1.70 7.49 -20.61
N ILE A 82 -1.66 8.75 -20.19
CA ILE A 82 -2.12 9.20 -18.87
C ILE A 82 -3.65 9.07 -18.73
N GLU A 83 -4.41 9.36 -19.79
CA GLU A 83 -5.88 9.24 -19.80
C GLU A 83 -6.38 7.80 -19.63
N ARG A 84 -5.61 6.80 -20.06
CA ARG A 84 -5.94 5.38 -19.86
C ARG A 84 -5.95 4.97 -18.39
N GLY A 85 -5.33 5.76 -17.53
CA GLY A 85 -5.26 5.51 -16.09
C GLY A 85 -3.85 5.61 -15.57
N VAL A 86 -3.75 5.75 -14.26
CA VAL A 86 -2.48 5.90 -13.55
C VAL A 86 -2.31 4.77 -12.56
N GLY A 87 -1.23 4.01 -12.70
CA GLY A 87 -0.78 3.07 -11.69
C GLY A 87 0.13 3.73 -10.66
N ILE A 88 0.41 3.02 -9.57
CA ILE A 88 1.22 3.49 -8.46
C ILE A 88 2.27 2.44 -8.12
N PHE A 89 3.53 2.85 -8.07
CA PHE A 89 4.62 2.11 -7.45
C PHE A 89 5.00 2.74 -6.12
N ILE A 90 5.07 1.93 -5.07
CA ILE A 90 5.54 2.32 -3.73
C ILE A 90 6.82 1.54 -3.48
N ILE A 91 7.96 2.22 -3.43
CA ILE A 91 9.24 1.63 -3.06
C ILE A 91 9.41 1.83 -1.55
N ILE A 92 9.64 0.76 -0.81
CA ILE A 92 9.58 0.80 0.66
C ILE A 92 10.63 -0.08 1.33
N ASP A 93 11.11 0.31 2.51
CA ASP A 93 12.08 -0.47 3.28
C ASP A 93 11.59 -1.87 3.62
N SER A 94 10.32 -2.01 4.02
CA SER A 94 9.72 -3.29 4.39
C SER A 94 8.21 -3.28 4.21
N ILE A 95 7.64 -4.46 4.00
CA ILE A 95 6.18 -4.64 3.92
C ILE A 95 5.62 -4.72 5.33
N SER A 96 4.76 -3.76 5.68
CA SER A 96 4.03 -3.71 6.95
C SER A 96 2.52 -3.93 6.73
N GLU A 97 1.80 -4.21 7.82
CA GLU A 97 0.32 -4.26 7.80
C GLU A 97 -0.27 -2.91 7.35
N GLN A 98 0.30 -1.81 7.82
CA GLN A 98 -0.14 -0.46 7.46
C GLN A 98 0.01 -0.19 5.96
N LEU A 99 1.13 -0.61 5.36
CA LEU A 99 1.31 -0.52 3.91
C LEU A 99 0.24 -1.35 3.18
N THR A 100 -0.07 -2.53 3.71
CA THR A 100 -1.10 -3.40 3.12
C THR A 100 -2.47 -2.71 3.12
N GLU A 101 -2.84 -2.05 4.21
CA GLU A 101 -4.07 -1.25 4.31
C GLU A 101 -4.09 -0.09 3.29
N VAL A 102 -2.96 0.62 3.12
CA VAL A 102 -2.81 1.72 2.15
C VAL A 102 -2.95 1.22 0.72
N VAL A 103 -2.26 0.14 0.36
CA VAL A 103 -2.34 -0.47 -0.99
C VAL A 103 -3.78 -0.90 -1.29
N GLU A 104 -4.46 -1.53 -0.32
CA GLU A 104 -5.85 -1.93 -0.47
C GLU A 104 -6.76 -0.74 -0.72
N TYR A 105 -6.66 0.30 0.11
CA TYR A 105 -7.49 1.50 -0.05
C TYR A 105 -7.28 2.15 -1.42
N LEU A 106 -6.01 2.30 -1.84
CA LEU A 106 -5.68 2.94 -3.11
C LEU A 106 -6.12 2.11 -4.32
N SER A 107 -6.23 0.78 -4.19
CA SER A 107 -6.65 -0.13 -5.26
C SER A 107 -8.17 -0.26 -5.41
N LYS A 108 -8.98 0.33 -4.51
CA LYS A 108 -10.44 0.09 -4.43
C LYS A 108 -11.22 0.42 -5.70
N ASP A 109 -10.76 1.39 -6.47
CA ASP A 109 -11.39 1.82 -7.73
C ASP A 109 -10.73 1.20 -8.97
N GLY A 110 -9.93 0.13 -8.79
CA GLY A 110 -9.25 -0.56 -9.87
C GLY A 110 -7.89 0.01 -10.25
N THR A 111 -7.37 0.97 -9.48
CA THR A 111 -6.00 1.48 -9.64
C THR A 111 -4.96 0.36 -9.48
N ASP A 112 -4.00 0.25 -10.40
CA ASP A 112 -2.89 -0.71 -10.33
C ASP A 112 -1.83 -0.21 -9.34
N VAL A 113 -1.92 -0.66 -8.08
CA VAL A 113 -1.00 -0.29 -7.00
C VAL A 113 -0.06 -1.44 -6.70
N ARG A 114 1.25 -1.15 -6.66
CA ARG A 114 2.32 -2.13 -6.50
C ARG A 114 3.32 -1.65 -5.47
N ALA A 115 3.58 -2.47 -4.45
CA ALA A 115 4.65 -2.22 -3.49
C ALA A 115 5.89 -3.03 -3.86
N ILE A 116 7.07 -2.41 -3.79
CA ILE A 116 8.36 -3.02 -4.06
C ILE A 116 9.23 -2.86 -2.82
N PRO A 117 9.59 -3.94 -2.11
CA PRO A 117 10.52 -3.86 -1.00
C PRO A 117 11.94 -3.60 -1.50
N PHE A 118 12.58 -2.59 -0.90
CA PHE A 118 13.98 -2.24 -1.06
C PHE A 118 14.60 -2.18 0.34
N GLU A 119 15.07 -3.32 0.82
CA GLU A 119 15.59 -3.46 2.18
C GLU A 119 17.06 -3.04 2.23
N THR A 120 17.42 -2.16 3.17
CA THR A 120 18.82 -1.77 3.39
C THR A 120 19.30 -2.25 4.76
N TYR A 121 20.37 -3.04 4.77
CA TYR A 121 21.02 -3.57 5.96
C TYR A 121 22.34 -2.82 6.21
N VAL A 122 22.60 -2.48 7.46
CA VAL A 122 23.83 -1.76 7.86
C VAL A 122 24.57 -2.57 8.91
N ASN A 123 25.86 -2.82 8.70
CA ASN A 123 26.69 -3.50 9.69
C ASN A 123 27.37 -2.50 10.67
N SER A 124 28.05 -3.04 11.69
CA SER A 124 28.78 -2.24 12.69
C SER A 124 29.89 -1.33 12.11
N ARG A 125 30.33 -1.60 10.88
CA ARG A 125 31.31 -0.81 10.13
C ARG A 125 30.67 0.22 9.20
N LYS A 126 29.36 0.47 9.32
CA LYS A 126 28.58 1.36 8.45
C LYS A 126 28.62 0.96 6.96
N GLN A 127 28.80 -0.32 6.65
CA GLN A 127 28.68 -0.82 5.29
C GLN A 127 27.22 -1.14 5.00
N PHE A 128 26.76 -0.75 3.80
CA PHE A 128 25.38 -0.92 3.36
C PHE A 128 25.27 -2.14 2.45
N ILE A 129 24.29 -3.00 2.72
CA ILE A 129 23.88 -4.10 1.85
C ILE A 129 22.44 -3.85 1.46
N HIS A 130 22.17 -3.72 0.15
CA HIS A 130 20.83 -3.53 -0.36
C HIS A 130 20.29 -4.86 -0.87
N LYS A 131 19.14 -5.27 -0.35
CA LYS A 131 18.35 -6.40 -0.85
C LYS A 131 17.13 -5.84 -1.56
N PHE A 132 17.11 -6.05 -2.86
CA PHE A 132 16.00 -5.65 -3.72
C PHE A 132 15.82 -6.71 -4.79
N THR A 133 14.58 -6.86 -5.26
CA THR A 133 14.32 -7.64 -6.47
C THR A 133 14.66 -6.77 -7.67
N THR A 134 15.44 -7.29 -8.60
CA THR A 134 15.83 -6.57 -9.83
C THR A 134 14.60 -6.01 -10.56
N PHE A 135 14.69 -4.79 -11.08
CA PHE A 135 13.63 -4.09 -11.82
C PHE A 135 13.40 -4.63 -13.25
N THR A 136 13.65 -5.92 -13.51
CA THR A 136 13.22 -6.50 -14.79
C THR A 136 11.70 -6.55 -14.81
N ARG A 137 11.08 -6.31 -15.97
CA ARG A 137 9.61 -6.31 -16.12
C ARG A 137 8.99 -7.57 -15.51
N ASP A 138 9.58 -8.72 -15.79
CA ASP A 138 9.06 -10.00 -15.32
C ASP A 138 9.24 -10.17 -13.80
N ALA A 139 10.32 -9.66 -13.21
CA ALA A 139 10.53 -9.72 -11.77
C ALA A 139 9.63 -8.71 -11.02
N LEU A 140 9.42 -7.52 -11.59
CA LEU A 140 8.46 -6.54 -11.10
C LEU A 140 7.03 -7.06 -11.17
N GLU A 141 6.64 -7.70 -12.27
CA GLU A 141 5.33 -8.32 -12.36
C GLU A 141 5.15 -9.48 -11.40
N ARG A 142 6.18 -10.33 -11.20
CA ARG A 142 6.11 -11.44 -10.25
C ARG A 142 6.04 -10.95 -8.80
N GLU A 143 6.87 -9.98 -8.42
CA GLU A 143 6.80 -9.39 -7.08
C GLU A 143 5.50 -8.62 -6.88
N ALA A 144 5.13 -7.73 -7.81
CA ALA A 144 3.85 -7.03 -7.73
C ALA A 144 2.68 -8.01 -7.63
N LYS A 145 2.66 -9.11 -8.40
CA LYS A 145 1.62 -10.15 -8.33
C LYS A 145 1.55 -10.87 -6.98
N LYS A 146 2.66 -10.98 -6.24
CA LYS A 146 2.65 -11.51 -4.86
C LYS A 146 1.90 -10.59 -3.90
N TRP A 147 1.89 -9.28 -4.19
CA TRP A 147 1.40 -8.24 -3.29
C TRP A 147 0.14 -7.50 -3.80
N THR A 148 -0.28 -7.74 -5.06
CA THR A 148 -1.61 -7.36 -5.57
C THR A 148 -2.63 -8.33 -5.00
N PHE A 149 -2.97 -8.13 -3.74
CA PHE A 149 -3.96 -8.98 -3.07
C PHE A 149 -5.36 -8.67 -3.61
N LYS A 150 -5.91 -9.56 -4.44
CA LYS A 150 -7.35 -9.81 -4.41
C LYS A 150 -7.65 -10.59 -3.13
N TRP A 151 -7.76 -9.89 -2.00
CA TRP A 151 -8.23 -10.53 -0.77
C TRP A 151 -9.70 -10.91 -0.97
N THR A 152 -9.98 -12.21 -1.00
CA THR A 152 -11.32 -12.73 -0.84
C THR A 152 -11.70 -12.57 0.63
N THR A 153 -12.79 -11.85 0.91
CA THR A 153 -13.44 -11.93 2.21
C THR A 153 -13.79 -13.39 2.48
N VAL A 154 -13.32 -13.89 3.62
CA VAL A 154 -13.61 -15.26 4.06
C VAL A 154 -14.66 -15.15 5.14
N PRO A 155 -15.79 -15.90 5.04
CA PRO A 155 -16.77 -15.94 6.13
C PRO A 155 -16.11 -16.37 7.44
N VAL A 156 -16.45 -15.72 8.54
CA VAL A 156 -15.89 -15.96 9.88
C VAL A 156 -16.04 -17.42 10.30
N GLU A 157 -17.12 -18.06 9.86
CA GLU A 157 -17.46 -19.45 10.11
C GLU A 157 -16.36 -20.40 9.62
N LYS A 158 -15.68 -20.07 8.51
CA LYS A 158 -14.56 -20.86 8.00
C LYS A 158 -13.31 -20.76 8.88
N HIS A 159 -13.15 -19.68 9.64
CA HIS A 159 -12.05 -19.55 10.59
C HIS A 159 -12.32 -20.32 11.89
N LEU A 160 -13.59 -20.40 12.28
CA LEU A 160 -14.03 -21.06 13.49
C LEU A 160 -14.20 -22.58 13.34
N GLU A 161 -14.33 -23.11 12.12
CA GLU A 161 -14.60 -24.52 11.83
C GLU A 161 -13.67 -25.51 12.55
N LYS A 162 -12.39 -25.16 12.71
CA LYS A 162 -11.36 -26.02 13.31
C LYS A 162 -11.05 -25.71 14.78
N SER A 163 -11.75 -24.74 15.36
CA SER A 163 -11.54 -24.30 16.74
C SER A 163 -12.49 -25.04 17.69
N ASP A 164 -12.11 -25.15 18.96
CA ASP A 164 -13.01 -25.71 19.97
C ASP A 164 -14.18 -24.77 20.29
N GLU A 165 -15.24 -25.31 20.89
CA GLU A 165 -16.45 -24.54 21.25
C GLU A 165 -16.17 -23.40 22.23
N THR A 166 -15.13 -23.50 23.05
CA THR A 166 -14.77 -22.46 24.02
C THR A 166 -14.19 -21.25 23.28
N VAL A 167 -13.26 -21.48 22.36
CA VAL A 167 -12.65 -20.45 21.50
C VAL A 167 -13.73 -19.78 20.65
N LYS A 168 -14.68 -20.54 20.10
CA LYS A 168 -15.83 -19.98 19.36
C LYS A 168 -16.67 -19.05 20.24
N ALA A 169 -17.10 -19.51 21.41
CA ALA A 169 -17.92 -18.71 22.32
C ALA A 169 -17.21 -17.43 22.79
N VAL A 170 -15.90 -17.53 23.09
CA VAL A 170 -15.08 -16.36 23.46
C VAL A 170 -14.97 -15.38 22.28
N PHE A 171 -14.73 -15.89 21.07
CA PHE A 171 -14.62 -15.06 19.87
C PHE A 171 -15.93 -14.33 19.56
N GLU A 172 -17.07 -15.01 19.63
CA GLU A 172 -18.39 -14.44 19.39
C GLU A 172 -18.71 -13.34 20.39
N LYS A 173 -18.52 -13.62 21.68
CA LYS A 173 -18.73 -12.64 22.74
C LYS A 173 -17.83 -11.42 22.56
N LEU A 174 -16.54 -11.63 22.31
CA LEU A 174 -15.59 -10.54 22.10
C LEU A 174 -15.94 -9.71 20.85
N SER A 175 -16.33 -10.37 19.75
CA SER A 175 -16.74 -9.71 18.52
C SER A 175 -18.00 -8.86 18.72
N GLN A 176 -18.98 -9.37 19.47
CA GLN A 176 -20.20 -8.64 19.80
C GLN A 176 -19.90 -7.37 20.61
N GLU A 177 -19.11 -7.51 21.68
CA GLU A 177 -18.70 -6.38 22.53
C GLU A 177 -17.93 -5.31 21.72
N ILE A 178 -17.03 -5.73 20.83
CA ILE A 178 -16.27 -4.80 19.98
C ILE A 178 -17.17 -4.11 18.95
N CYS A 179 -18.11 -4.83 18.33
CA CYS A 179 -19.04 -4.28 17.35
C CYS A 179 -20.11 -3.36 17.97
N CYS A 180 -20.31 -3.40 19.29
CA CYS A 180 -21.12 -2.41 20.00
C CYS A 180 -20.46 -1.01 20.03
N LEU A 181 -19.18 -0.88 19.68
CA LEU A 181 -18.51 0.42 19.57
C LEU A 181 -19.03 1.23 18.36
N PRO A 182 -19.22 2.55 18.49
CA PRO A 182 -19.69 3.38 17.40
C PRO A 182 -18.81 3.27 16.15
N LYS A 183 -19.43 3.00 14.99
CA LYS A 183 -18.77 2.87 13.68
C LYS A 183 -17.82 1.67 13.55
N ALA A 184 -17.77 0.75 14.52
CA ALA A 184 -16.97 -0.46 14.39
C ALA A 184 -17.60 -1.39 13.34
N VAL A 185 -16.77 -1.83 12.40
CA VAL A 185 -17.13 -2.81 11.38
C VAL A 185 -16.17 -3.98 11.49
N GLN A 186 -16.73 -5.19 11.53
CA GLN A 186 -15.99 -6.44 11.48
C GLN A 186 -15.70 -6.82 10.02
N VAL A 187 -14.45 -7.13 9.72
CA VAL A 187 -14.03 -7.64 8.41
C VAL A 187 -13.16 -8.87 8.61
N SER A 188 -13.58 -10.00 8.05
CA SER A 188 -12.84 -11.26 8.15
C SER A 188 -12.06 -11.56 6.87
N ARG A 189 -10.79 -11.92 7.05
CA ARG A 189 -9.77 -12.11 6.01
C ARG A 189 -9.02 -13.41 6.27
N LYS A 190 -8.22 -13.86 5.30
CA LYS A 190 -7.48 -15.13 5.39
C LYS A 190 -6.51 -15.16 6.60
N GLY A 191 -7.00 -15.70 7.72
CA GLY A 191 -6.23 -15.97 8.93
C GLY A 191 -6.52 -15.01 10.09
N TRP A 192 -7.34 -13.97 9.90
CA TRP A 192 -7.61 -12.97 10.92
C TRP A 192 -8.91 -12.22 10.68
N THR A 193 -9.51 -11.74 11.77
CA THR A 193 -10.65 -10.83 11.78
C THR A 193 -10.20 -9.46 12.28
N THR A 194 -10.45 -8.42 11.50
CA THR A 194 -10.12 -7.03 11.84
C THR A 194 -11.37 -6.24 12.20
N PHE A 195 -11.28 -5.41 13.23
CA PHE A 195 -12.30 -4.44 13.61
C PHE A 195 -11.80 -3.03 13.33
N GLN A 196 -12.60 -2.28 12.59
CA GLN A 196 -12.19 -1.01 12.02
C GLN A 196 -13.28 0.05 12.15
N THR A 197 -12.89 1.30 12.40
CA THR A 197 -13.81 2.46 12.41
C THR A 197 -13.93 3.15 11.06
N SER A 198 -12.95 2.89 10.19
CA SER A 198 -12.95 3.21 8.77
C SER A 198 -12.02 2.22 8.06
N PRO A 199 -12.03 2.13 6.73
CA PRO A 199 -11.18 1.17 6.01
C PRO A 199 -9.67 1.29 6.20
N LEU A 200 -9.20 2.38 6.83
CA LEU A 200 -7.79 2.66 7.12
C LEU A 200 -7.53 2.80 8.62
N LYS A 201 -8.53 2.53 9.45
CA LYS A 201 -8.47 2.70 10.91
C LYS A 201 -8.88 1.42 11.61
N ASN A 202 -8.04 0.41 11.44
CA ASN A 202 -8.07 -0.81 12.24
C ASN A 202 -7.66 -0.46 13.67
N PHE A 203 -8.45 -0.88 14.66
CA PHE A 203 -8.12 -0.66 16.07
C PHE A 203 -7.98 -1.97 16.85
N CYS A 204 -8.53 -3.07 16.31
CA CYS A 204 -8.38 -4.41 16.88
C CYS A 204 -8.23 -5.42 15.75
N THR A 205 -7.34 -6.39 15.94
CA THR A 205 -7.25 -7.58 15.09
C THR A 205 -7.27 -8.81 15.98
N ILE A 206 -7.99 -9.84 15.53
CA ILE A 206 -8.11 -11.12 16.22
C ILE A 206 -7.70 -12.21 15.25
N LYS A 207 -6.68 -12.96 15.62
CA LYS A 207 -6.25 -14.17 14.92
C LYS A 207 -6.72 -15.38 15.71
N ILE A 208 -7.46 -16.25 15.04
CA ILE A 208 -7.96 -17.48 15.64
C ILE A 208 -6.85 -18.53 15.54
N LEU A 209 -6.39 -19.01 16.69
CA LEU A 209 -5.42 -20.11 16.82
C LEU A 209 -6.18 -21.41 17.13
N LYS A 210 -5.46 -22.53 17.19
CA LYS A 210 -6.07 -23.85 17.44
C LYS A 210 -6.73 -23.93 18.82
N ASP A 211 -6.12 -23.29 19.81
CA ASP A 211 -6.41 -23.38 21.24
C ASP A 211 -6.57 -22.01 21.91
N GLY A 212 -6.74 -20.94 21.11
CA GLY A 212 -6.84 -19.60 21.65
C GLY A 212 -7.08 -18.51 20.62
N LEU A 213 -7.15 -17.27 21.11
CA LEU A 213 -7.27 -16.06 20.31
C LEU A 213 -6.05 -15.18 20.57
N GLU A 214 -5.39 -14.78 19.50
CA GLU A 214 -4.37 -13.73 19.55
C GLU A 214 -5.05 -12.40 19.22
N VAL A 215 -5.16 -11.52 20.22
CA VAL A 215 -5.86 -10.23 20.11
C VAL A 215 -4.82 -9.11 20.14
N ASN A 216 -4.71 -8.37 19.04
CA ASN A 216 -3.84 -7.21 18.94
C ASN A 216 -4.67 -5.93 18.91
N LEU A 217 -4.49 -5.07 19.92
CA LEU A 217 -5.16 -3.77 20.03
C LEU A 217 -4.18 -2.65 19.63
N LYS A 218 -4.59 -1.80 18.68
CA LYS A 218 -3.87 -0.56 18.38
C LYS A 218 -4.32 0.52 19.37
N VAL A 219 -3.61 0.62 20.49
CA VAL A 219 -3.82 1.65 21.52
C VAL A 219 -2.75 2.72 21.46
N ASP A 220 -3.13 3.97 21.73
CA ASP A 220 -2.16 5.04 21.92
C ASP A 220 -1.39 4.79 23.23
N LYS A 221 -0.08 4.54 23.08
CA LYS A 221 0.84 4.25 24.19
C LYS A 221 0.90 5.36 25.24
N LYS A 222 0.47 6.59 24.91
CA LYS A 222 0.41 7.71 25.86
C LYS A 222 -0.78 7.64 26.80
N THR A 223 -1.90 7.09 26.33
CA THR A 223 -3.17 7.03 27.07
C THR A 223 -3.42 5.68 27.72
N PHE A 224 -2.84 4.60 27.19
CA PHE A 224 -2.97 3.26 27.75
C PHE A 224 -1.77 2.92 28.64
N LYS A 225 -1.97 2.96 29.97
CA LYS A 225 -1.00 2.47 30.97
C LYS A 225 -1.63 1.31 31.72
N ASP A 226 -0.97 0.15 31.75
CA ASP A 226 -1.36 -0.93 32.63
C ASP A 226 -1.28 -0.47 34.11
N ARG A 227 -2.09 -1.07 35.00
CA ARG A 227 -2.08 -0.82 36.45
C ARG A 227 -0.70 -1.04 37.08
N ARG A 228 0.21 -1.74 36.40
CA ARG A 228 1.59 -1.99 36.81
C ARG A 228 2.63 -1.01 36.22
N GLY A 229 2.21 -0.05 35.41
CA GLY A 229 3.09 0.97 34.83
C GLY A 229 4.00 0.49 33.69
N SER A 230 3.91 -0.78 33.29
CA SER A 230 4.65 -1.33 32.15
C SER A 230 4.03 -0.89 30.82
N GLN A 231 4.86 -0.30 29.94
CA GLN A 231 4.50 -0.06 28.55
C GLN A 231 4.48 -1.40 27.81
N GLY A 232 3.37 -1.72 27.14
CA GLY A 232 3.22 -2.96 26.37
C GLY A 232 4.30 -3.09 25.29
N ILE A 233 4.89 -4.29 25.25
CA ILE A 233 5.83 -4.77 24.23
C ILE A 233 5.12 -4.78 22.88
#